data_AF-Q5MBS4-F1
#
_entry.id   AF-Q5MBS4-F1
#
_cell.length_a   1.000
_cell.length_b   1.000
_cell.length_c   1.000
_cell.angle_alpha   90.00
_cell.angle_beta   90.00
_cell.angle_gamma   90.00
#
_symmetry.space_group_name_H-M   'P 1'
#
loop_
_entity.id
_entity.type
_entity.pdbx_description
1 polymer ?
#
loop_
_entity_poly.entity_id
_entity_poly.type
_entity_poly.pdbx_seq_one_letter_code
_entity_poly.pdbx_strand_id
1 'polypeptide(L)'
;MADPQNKFLKSLIDLGNDFLNVFTSFGDIVSKVLGFSTETKKSDVGAYFKTVQDTIQGTKDKLNKIVTDMKSEGNPNAAETETAVNKLISETLDKIIDVAKTVSEAIGDASDPIGNVAVQNNGGVVGDVDKLVKGIKSIVDVVLKDVGNPEVGDVNKAEDGSAGNNDGVGKLFASDNAVAAVNNAKDAVMAGGIALRSMAKGGKFANSSDADVAAAVKGAAVSAVIKALDTLTIAIRKTIDAGLKTVKEAMKINANDTPITPEQSAPKGTTN
;
A
#
# COMPACT_ATOMS: atom_id res chain seq x y z
N MET A 1 -16.40 11.94 43.38
CA MET A 1 -15.82 12.56 42.16
C MET A 1 -14.49 11.88 41.92
N ALA A 2 -14.22 11.39 40.70
CA ALA A 2 -12.92 10.79 40.40
C ALA A 2 -11.83 11.87 40.51
N ASP A 3 -10.72 11.53 41.16
CA ASP A 3 -9.53 12.38 41.25
C ASP A 3 -9.10 12.81 39.82
N PRO A 4 -8.90 14.12 39.55
CA PRO A 4 -8.37 14.61 38.28
C PRO A 4 -7.13 13.86 37.79
N GLN A 5 -6.25 13.40 38.71
CA GLN A 5 -5.09 12.59 38.37
C GLN A 5 -5.47 11.19 37.88
N ASN A 6 -6.40 10.51 38.55
CA ASN A 6 -6.91 9.21 38.10
C ASN A 6 -7.66 9.30 36.77
N LYS A 7 -8.35 10.42 36.52
CA LYS A 7 -9.02 10.68 35.24
C LYS A 7 -7.99 10.85 34.11
N PHE A 8 -6.95 11.64 34.33
CA PHE A 8 -5.86 11.86 33.37
C PHE A 8 -5.07 10.57 33.07
N LEU A 9 -4.70 9.80 34.09
CA LEU A 9 -3.98 8.53 33.91
C LEU A 9 -4.82 7.52 33.13
N LYS A 10 -6.13 7.44 33.40
CA LYS A 10 -7.04 6.58 32.64
C LYS A 10 -7.12 6.99 31.17
N SER A 11 -7.26 8.29 30.90
CA SER A 11 -7.23 8.85 29.54
C SER A 11 -5.94 8.51 28.79
N LEU A 12 -4.78 8.60 29.45
CA LEU A 12 -3.50 8.18 28.85
C LEU A 12 -3.42 6.68 28.55
N ILE A 13 -3.97 5.83 29.42
CA ILE A 13 -4.01 4.37 29.22
C ILE A 13 -4.93 4.03 28.05
N ASP A 14 -6.13 4.62 28.01
CA ASP A 14 -7.10 4.39 26.93
C ASP A 14 -6.54 4.86 25.58
N LEU A 15 -5.87 6.02 25.55
CA LEU A 15 -5.18 6.56 24.39
C LEU A 15 -4.00 5.68 23.92
N GLY A 16 -3.22 5.14 24.86
CA GLY A 16 -2.15 4.19 24.58
C GLY A 16 -2.65 2.87 24.00
N ASN A 17 -3.78 2.36 24.51
CA ASN A 17 -4.43 1.15 24.00
C ASN A 17 -4.98 1.36 22.57
N ASP A 18 -5.60 2.51 22.31
CA ASP A 18 -6.09 2.85 20.97
C ASP A 18 -4.94 2.96 19.96
N PHE A 19 -3.80 3.54 20.36
CA PHE A 19 -2.60 3.58 19.52
C PHE A 19 -2.01 2.17 19.28
N LEU A 20 -1.98 1.30 20.28
CA LEU A 20 -1.54 -0.09 20.12
C LEU A 20 -2.45 -0.86 19.15
N ASN A 21 -3.77 -0.63 19.21
CA ASN A 21 -4.75 -1.20 18.31
C ASN A 21 -4.59 -0.72 16.86
N VAL A 22 -4.03 0.47 16.64
CA VAL A 22 -3.63 0.93 15.30
C VAL A 22 -2.46 0.07 14.81
N PHE A 23 -1.42 -0.11 15.64
CA PHE A 23 -0.21 -0.85 15.26
C PHE A 23 -0.48 -2.34 14.98
N THR A 24 -1.30 -3.00 15.78
CA THR A 24 -1.61 -4.43 15.61
C THR A 24 -2.41 -4.73 14.35
N SER A 25 -3.20 -3.77 13.86
CA SER A 25 -4.04 -3.96 12.67
C SER A 25 -3.25 -4.21 11.37
N PHE A 26 -1.96 -3.88 11.34
CA PHE A 26 -1.06 -4.10 10.20
C PHE A 26 -0.46 -5.51 10.11
N GLY A 27 -0.61 -6.35 11.15
CA GLY A 27 -0.11 -7.73 11.14
C GLY A 27 -0.79 -8.59 10.07
N ASP A 28 -2.09 -8.40 9.89
CA ASP A 28 -2.94 -9.27 9.06
C ASP A 28 -2.70 -9.13 7.55
N ILE A 29 -2.11 -8.02 7.09
CA ILE A 29 -1.80 -7.81 5.67
C ILE A 29 -0.67 -8.76 5.22
N VAL A 30 0.33 -9.00 6.08
CA VAL A 30 1.57 -9.71 5.71
C VAL A 30 1.37 -11.22 5.61
N SER A 31 0.46 -11.78 6.39
CA SER A 31 0.18 -13.22 6.35
C SER A 31 -0.42 -13.68 5.02
N LYS A 32 -1.16 -12.80 4.31
CA LYS A 32 -1.85 -13.17 3.06
C LYS A 32 -0.91 -13.36 1.86
N VAL A 33 0.17 -12.58 1.75
CA VAL A 33 1.10 -12.70 0.60
C VAL A 33 1.91 -14.00 0.64
N LEU A 34 2.26 -14.46 1.85
CA LEU A 34 3.05 -15.68 2.05
C LEU A 34 2.30 -16.97 1.65
N GLY A 35 0.99 -16.92 1.43
CA GLY A 35 0.16 -18.06 1.02
C GLY A 35 0.02 -18.27 -0.48
N PHE A 36 0.63 -17.43 -1.31
CA PHE A 36 0.46 -17.51 -2.77
C PHE A 36 1.22 -18.70 -3.39
N SER A 37 0.59 -19.34 -4.36
CA SER A 37 1.05 -20.55 -5.04
C SER A 37 0.63 -20.54 -6.52
N THR A 38 0.92 -21.63 -7.24
CA THR A 38 0.51 -21.78 -8.65
C THR A 38 -1.00 -21.80 -8.86
N GLU A 39 -1.77 -22.12 -7.81
CA GLU A 39 -3.23 -22.18 -7.83
C GLU A 39 -3.88 -20.85 -7.39
N THR A 40 -3.07 -19.87 -6.97
CA THR A 40 -3.57 -18.55 -6.57
C THR A 40 -4.25 -17.86 -7.74
N LYS A 41 -5.48 -17.43 -7.51
CA LYS A 41 -6.29 -16.72 -8.49
C LYS A 41 -5.91 -15.26 -8.52
N LYS A 42 -6.11 -14.61 -9.65
CA LYS A 42 -5.97 -13.15 -9.75
C LYS A 42 -6.88 -12.43 -8.75
N SER A 43 -8.11 -12.93 -8.54
CA SER A 43 -9.03 -12.42 -7.52
C SER A 43 -8.44 -12.44 -6.09
N ASP A 44 -7.55 -13.38 -5.78
CA ASP A 44 -6.89 -13.42 -4.45
C ASP A 44 -5.89 -12.26 -4.31
N VAL A 45 -5.24 -11.86 -5.42
CA VAL A 45 -4.43 -10.63 -5.46
C VAL A 45 -5.31 -9.39 -5.31
N GLY A 46 -6.47 -9.35 -5.96
CA GLY A 46 -7.47 -8.30 -5.75
C GLY A 46 -7.91 -8.20 -4.29
N ALA A 47 -8.16 -9.35 -3.64
CA ALA A 47 -8.51 -9.44 -2.22
C ALA A 47 -7.38 -9.00 -1.29
N TYR A 48 -6.12 -9.22 -1.67
CA TYR A 48 -4.96 -8.66 -0.96
C TYR A 48 -5.04 -7.12 -0.94
N PHE A 49 -5.21 -6.46 -2.08
CA PHE A 49 -5.32 -5.00 -2.13
C PHE A 49 -6.55 -4.48 -1.39
N LYS A 50 -7.66 -5.22 -1.44
CA LYS A 50 -8.85 -4.89 -0.63
C LYS A 50 -8.55 -4.94 0.88
N THR A 51 -7.79 -5.95 1.32
CA THR A 51 -7.36 -6.05 2.72
C THR A 51 -6.47 -4.88 3.12
N VAL A 52 -5.53 -4.49 2.25
CA VAL A 52 -4.68 -3.30 2.46
C VAL A 52 -5.56 -2.05 2.63
N GLN A 53 -6.54 -1.86 1.75
CA GLN A 53 -7.50 -0.76 1.82
C GLN A 53 -8.23 -0.73 3.18
N ASP A 54 -8.84 -1.86 3.57
CA ASP A 54 -9.68 -1.95 4.77
C ASP A 54 -8.85 -1.75 6.05
N THR A 55 -7.65 -2.31 6.13
CA THR A 55 -6.73 -2.12 7.27
C THR A 55 -6.31 -0.66 7.42
N ILE A 56 -5.95 0.01 6.31
CA ILE A 56 -5.48 1.40 6.35
C ILE A 56 -6.64 2.34 6.66
N GLN A 57 -7.84 2.06 6.14
CA GLN A 57 -9.06 2.77 6.52
C GLN A 57 -9.33 2.64 8.02
N GLY A 58 -9.23 1.43 8.58
CA GLY A 58 -9.38 1.22 10.03
C GLY A 58 -8.35 1.99 10.87
N THR A 59 -7.12 2.14 10.37
CA THR A 59 -6.11 2.99 11.00
C THR A 59 -6.48 4.47 10.96
N LYS A 60 -6.89 4.97 9.80
CA LYS A 60 -7.38 6.35 9.63
C LYS A 60 -8.50 6.67 10.61
N ASP A 61 -9.49 5.78 10.73
CA ASP A 61 -10.64 5.98 11.60
C ASP A 61 -10.23 6.02 13.08
N LYS A 62 -9.34 5.12 13.50
CA LYS A 62 -8.77 5.11 14.87
C LYS A 62 -7.95 6.37 15.17
N LEU A 63 -7.15 6.87 14.23
CA LEU A 63 -6.39 8.11 14.43
C LEU A 63 -7.30 9.32 14.58
N ASN A 64 -8.39 9.40 13.81
CA ASN A 64 -9.40 10.45 13.97
C ASN A 64 -10.12 10.35 15.32
N LYS A 65 -10.40 9.13 15.78
CA LYS A 65 -10.96 8.89 17.13
C LYS A 65 -10.01 9.40 18.21
N ILE A 66 -8.72 9.07 18.12
CA ILE A 66 -7.67 9.55 19.03
C ILE A 66 -7.69 11.07 19.15
N VAL A 67 -7.74 11.80 18.03
CA VAL A 67 -7.81 13.26 18.02
C VAL A 67 -9.08 13.78 18.69
N THR A 68 -10.22 13.13 18.43
CA THR A 68 -11.51 13.50 19.01
C THR A 68 -11.52 13.32 20.53
N ASP A 69 -11.00 12.19 21.02
CA ASP A 69 -10.90 11.89 22.44
C ASP A 69 -9.99 12.90 23.14
N MET A 70 -8.80 13.19 22.57
CA MET A 70 -7.88 14.20 23.10
C MET A 70 -8.52 15.59 23.24
N LYS A 71 -9.33 16.02 22.26
CA LYS A 71 -10.05 17.31 22.33
C LYS A 71 -11.10 17.29 23.45
N SER A 72 -11.86 16.21 23.55
CA SER A 72 -12.93 16.07 24.56
C SER A 72 -12.39 16.04 25.99
N GLU A 73 -11.16 15.56 26.16
CA GLU A 73 -10.47 15.46 27.44
C GLU A 73 -9.67 16.72 27.80
N GLY A 74 -9.65 17.73 26.92
CA GLY A 74 -8.92 18.98 27.15
C GLY A 74 -7.40 18.81 27.06
N ASN A 75 -6.92 17.87 26.25
CA ASN A 75 -5.49 17.65 26.09
C ASN A 75 -4.83 18.85 25.37
N PRO A 76 -3.77 19.45 25.93
CA PRO A 76 -3.12 20.65 25.42
C PRO A 76 -2.44 20.42 24.07
N ASN A 77 -2.07 19.17 23.78
CA ASN A 77 -1.40 18.77 22.54
C ASN A 77 -2.40 18.27 21.49
N ALA A 78 -3.72 18.37 21.73
CA ALA A 78 -4.73 17.89 20.79
C ALA A 78 -4.63 18.58 19.42
N ALA A 79 -4.35 19.89 19.37
CA ALA A 79 -4.21 20.63 18.13
C ALA A 79 -2.96 20.24 17.32
N GLU A 80 -1.84 20.00 18.01
CA GLU A 80 -0.59 19.54 17.39
C GLU A 80 -0.75 18.11 16.88
N THR A 81 -1.38 17.25 17.66
CA THR A 81 -1.72 15.87 17.28
C THR A 81 -2.65 15.84 16.08
N GLU A 82 -3.71 16.66 16.08
CA GLU A 82 -4.61 16.79 14.94
C GLU A 82 -3.86 17.18 13.67
N THR A 83 -2.93 18.12 13.77
CA THR A 83 -2.11 18.55 12.62
C THR A 83 -1.26 17.38 12.09
N ALA A 84 -0.59 16.63 12.98
CA ALA A 84 0.19 15.46 12.59
C ALA A 84 -0.67 14.35 11.98
N VAL A 85 -1.84 14.07 12.56
CA VAL A 85 -2.80 13.08 12.07
C VAL A 85 -3.35 13.47 10.70
N ASN A 86 -3.81 14.71 10.53
CA ASN A 86 -4.33 15.21 9.26
C ASN A 86 -3.27 15.15 8.15
N LYS A 87 -2.01 15.46 8.49
CA LYS A 87 -0.89 15.32 7.55
C LYS A 87 -0.68 13.86 7.15
N LEU A 88 -0.60 12.94 8.11
CA LEU A 88 -0.44 11.51 7.84
C LEU A 88 -1.59 10.97 6.97
N ILE A 89 -2.83 11.34 7.28
CA ILE A 89 -4.02 10.91 6.53
C ILE A 89 -3.95 11.43 5.09
N SER A 90 -3.84 12.74 4.89
CA SER A 90 -3.94 13.37 3.57
C SER A 90 -2.72 13.10 2.67
N GLU A 91 -1.51 13.04 3.24
CA GLU A 91 -0.31 12.86 2.44
C GLU A 91 0.00 11.39 2.13
N THR A 92 -0.53 10.47 2.95
CA THR A 92 -0.18 9.04 2.91
C THR A 92 -1.40 8.13 2.91
N LEU A 93 -2.18 8.06 4.01
CA LEU A 93 -3.19 7.00 4.18
C LEU A 93 -4.28 7.05 3.11
N ASP A 94 -4.81 8.24 2.81
CA ASP A 94 -5.85 8.44 1.79
C ASP A 94 -5.36 8.00 0.41
N LYS A 95 -4.12 8.35 0.06
CA LYS A 95 -3.54 7.98 -1.22
C LYS A 95 -3.34 6.47 -1.34
N ILE A 96 -2.90 5.81 -0.27
CA ILE A 96 -2.75 4.36 -0.26
C ILE A 96 -4.13 3.68 -0.36
N ILE A 97 -5.14 4.19 0.35
CA ILE A 97 -6.53 3.69 0.28
C ILE A 97 -7.05 3.78 -1.15
N ASP A 98 -6.95 4.95 -1.78
CA ASP A 98 -7.44 5.20 -3.14
C ASP A 98 -6.75 4.31 -4.17
N VAL A 99 -5.43 4.14 -4.04
CA VAL A 99 -4.67 3.27 -4.93
C VAL A 99 -5.02 1.80 -4.71
N ALA A 100 -5.05 1.33 -3.47
CA ALA A 100 -5.39 -0.05 -3.15
C ALA A 100 -6.79 -0.41 -3.68
N LYS A 101 -7.75 0.51 -3.54
CA LYS A 101 -9.08 0.41 -4.14
C LYS A 101 -8.99 0.30 -5.67
N THR A 102 -8.33 1.25 -6.32
CA THR A 102 -8.17 1.29 -7.79
C THR A 102 -7.57 -0.01 -8.34
N VAL A 103 -6.51 -0.52 -7.68
CA VAL A 103 -5.86 -1.77 -8.09
C VAL A 103 -6.78 -2.97 -7.86
N SER A 104 -7.44 -3.05 -6.71
CA SER A 104 -8.38 -4.15 -6.40
C SER A 104 -9.53 -4.21 -7.42
N GLU A 105 -10.06 -3.06 -7.83
CA GLU A 105 -11.12 -2.95 -8.83
C GLU A 105 -10.63 -3.30 -10.25
N ALA A 106 -9.41 -2.90 -10.60
CA ALA A 106 -8.79 -3.24 -11.89
C ALA A 106 -8.54 -4.75 -12.06
N ILE A 107 -8.18 -5.43 -10.97
CA ILE A 107 -8.01 -6.90 -10.96
C ILE A 107 -9.39 -7.59 -10.95
N GLY A 108 -10.29 -7.11 -10.09
CA GLY A 108 -11.65 -7.59 -9.96
C GLY A 108 -11.73 -9.06 -9.50
N ASP A 109 -12.74 -9.75 -10.02
CA ASP A 109 -13.16 -11.12 -9.68
C ASP A 109 -12.53 -12.20 -10.59
N ALA A 110 -11.40 -11.89 -11.24
CA ALA A 110 -10.77 -12.78 -12.20
C ALA A 110 -10.36 -14.13 -11.56
N SER A 111 -10.98 -15.22 -12.01
CA SER A 111 -10.81 -16.56 -11.45
C SER A 111 -9.60 -17.32 -12.01
N ASP A 112 -9.01 -16.83 -13.09
CA ASP A 112 -7.79 -17.40 -13.68
C ASP A 112 -6.63 -17.35 -12.68
N PRO A 113 -5.73 -18.35 -12.70
CA PRO A 113 -4.53 -18.34 -11.88
C PRO A 113 -3.58 -17.20 -12.32
N ILE A 114 -2.74 -16.73 -11.39
CA ILE A 114 -1.72 -15.70 -11.70
C ILE A 114 -0.67 -16.19 -12.71
N GLY A 115 -0.46 -17.50 -12.79
CA GLY A 115 0.36 -18.18 -13.79
C GLY A 115 -0.46 -18.76 -14.96
N ASN A 116 -1.52 -18.07 -15.41
CA ASN A 116 -2.37 -18.57 -16.50
C ASN A 116 -1.58 -18.70 -17.81
N VAL A 117 -1.47 -19.92 -18.34
CA VAL A 117 -0.74 -20.23 -19.57
C VAL A 117 -1.75 -20.67 -20.65
N ALA A 118 -1.55 -20.21 -21.88
CA ALA A 118 -2.39 -20.57 -23.02
C ALA A 118 -2.16 -22.01 -23.47
N VAL A 119 -3.18 -22.61 -24.07
CA VAL A 119 -3.09 -24.00 -24.54
C VAL A 119 -2.20 -24.09 -25.80
N GLN A 120 -2.25 -23.08 -26.70
CA GLN A 120 -1.34 -22.93 -27.86
C GLN A 120 -1.27 -21.46 -28.27
N ASN A 121 -0.06 -20.89 -28.46
CA ASN A 121 0.31 -19.64 -29.17
C ASN A 121 -0.58 -18.37 -29.04
N ASN A 122 -1.56 -18.36 -28.13
CA ASN A 122 -2.49 -17.26 -27.91
C ASN A 122 -2.21 -16.62 -26.55
N GLY A 123 -1.25 -15.69 -26.53
CA GLY A 123 -1.11 -14.77 -25.41
C GLY A 123 -2.45 -14.07 -25.14
N GLY A 124 -2.79 -13.87 -23.87
CA GLY A 124 -4.01 -13.14 -23.49
C GLY A 124 -4.04 -11.71 -24.04
N VAL A 125 -5.22 -11.08 -24.01
CA VAL A 125 -5.36 -9.64 -24.29
C VAL A 125 -4.72 -8.81 -23.18
N VAL A 126 -4.31 -7.59 -23.51
CA VAL A 126 -3.98 -6.56 -22.53
C VAL A 126 -5.28 -6.24 -21.79
N GLY A 127 -5.38 -6.63 -20.51
CA GLY A 127 -6.49 -6.25 -19.65
C GLY A 127 -6.47 -4.75 -19.31
N ASP A 128 -7.12 -4.38 -18.21
CA ASP A 128 -7.01 -3.04 -17.58
C ASP A 128 -5.62 -2.81 -16.94
N VAL A 129 -4.55 -3.07 -17.70
CA VAL A 129 -3.15 -2.94 -17.28
C VAL A 129 -2.84 -1.49 -16.94
N ASP A 130 -3.43 -0.52 -17.63
CA ASP A 130 -3.19 0.91 -17.40
C ASP A 130 -3.54 1.34 -15.97
N LYS A 131 -4.70 0.90 -15.47
CA LYS A 131 -5.13 1.22 -14.09
C LYS A 131 -4.22 0.55 -13.07
N LEU A 132 -3.81 -0.69 -13.33
CA LEU A 132 -2.89 -1.43 -12.47
C LEU A 132 -1.51 -0.74 -12.42
N VAL A 133 -0.96 -0.35 -13.56
CA VAL A 133 0.32 0.36 -13.67
C VAL A 133 0.25 1.73 -13.00
N LYS A 134 -0.80 2.52 -13.28
CA LYS A 134 -1.02 3.84 -12.67
C LYS A 134 -1.18 3.74 -11.16
N GLY A 135 -1.93 2.75 -10.69
CA GLY A 135 -2.08 2.44 -9.28
C GLY A 135 -0.73 2.13 -8.65
N ILE A 136 -0.02 1.12 -9.16
CA ILE A 136 1.29 0.70 -8.62
C ILE A 136 2.31 1.85 -8.64
N LYS A 137 2.36 2.66 -9.70
CA LYS A 137 3.22 3.85 -9.74
C LYS A 137 2.86 4.85 -8.65
N SER A 138 1.57 5.16 -8.50
CA SER A 138 1.10 6.10 -7.48
C SER A 138 1.43 5.65 -6.06
N ILE A 139 1.27 4.36 -5.73
CA ILE A 139 1.63 3.88 -4.38
C ILE A 139 3.13 3.91 -4.15
N VAL A 140 3.94 3.57 -5.16
CA VAL A 140 5.40 3.68 -5.11
C VAL A 140 5.82 5.13 -4.84
N ASP A 141 5.23 6.08 -5.56
CA ASP A 141 5.48 7.52 -5.35
C ASP A 141 5.05 8.00 -3.96
N VAL A 142 4.09 7.34 -3.31
CA VAL A 142 3.68 7.65 -1.94
C VAL A 142 4.65 7.06 -0.92
N VAL A 143 5.07 5.81 -1.10
CA VAL A 143 5.82 5.04 -0.09
C VAL A 143 7.35 5.10 -0.24
N LEU A 144 7.86 5.55 -1.39
CA LEU A 144 9.31 5.60 -1.68
C LEU A 144 9.86 7.02 -1.86
N LYS A 145 9.14 8.07 -1.43
CA LYS A 145 9.58 9.48 -1.59
C LYS A 145 11.02 9.77 -1.14
N ASP A 146 11.54 8.98 -0.19
CA ASP A 146 12.87 9.14 0.41
C ASP A 146 13.73 7.86 0.39
N VAL A 147 13.26 6.77 -0.25
CA VAL A 147 13.95 5.47 -0.26
C VAL A 147 14.00 4.91 -1.67
N GLY A 148 15.08 5.25 -2.39
CA GLY A 148 15.46 4.58 -3.63
C GLY A 148 15.46 5.50 -4.86
N ASN A 149 16.44 5.26 -5.72
CA ASN A 149 16.53 5.86 -7.03
C ASN A 149 15.39 5.29 -7.91
N PRO A 150 14.44 6.10 -8.42
CA PRO A 150 13.33 5.63 -9.25
C PRO A 150 13.77 5.10 -10.64
N GLU A 151 15.07 4.96 -10.90
CA GLU A 151 15.65 4.32 -12.09
C GLU A 151 15.36 2.80 -12.23
N VAL A 152 14.40 2.25 -11.50
CA VAL A 152 13.90 0.89 -11.73
C VAL A 152 12.90 0.88 -12.90
N GLY A 153 13.40 1.23 -14.08
CA GLY A 153 12.69 1.17 -15.36
C GLY A 153 11.71 2.32 -15.56
N ASP A 154 11.89 3.04 -16.67
CA ASP A 154 10.97 4.07 -17.12
C ASP A 154 9.55 3.49 -17.29
N VAL A 155 8.68 3.70 -16.30
CA VAL A 155 7.27 3.28 -16.28
C VAL A 155 6.42 4.07 -17.30
N ASN A 156 6.97 5.13 -17.90
CA ASN A 156 6.23 6.09 -18.71
C ASN A 156 5.90 5.62 -20.14
N LYS A 157 6.03 4.31 -20.42
CA LYS A 157 5.76 3.73 -21.76
C LYS A 157 4.82 2.51 -21.72
N ALA A 158 4.00 2.38 -20.68
CA ALA A 158 2.86 1.46 -20.71
C ALA A 158 1.66 2.04 -21.48
N GLU A 159 1.61 3.36 -21.69
CA GLU A 159 0.38 4.09 -21.99
C GLU A 159 -0.05 4.13 -23.46
N ASP A 160 0.76 3.70 -24.44
CA ASP A 160 0.42 3.95 -25.85
C ASP A 160 0.14 2.71 -26.71
N GLY A 161 0.45 1.50 -26.25
CA GLY A 161 0.35 0.29 -27.09
C GLY A 161 1.02 0.43 -28.47
N SER A 162 1.89 1.44 -28.64
CA SER A 162 2.41 1.88 -29.92
C SER A 162 3.81 1.31 -30.07
N ALA A 163 4.05 0.63 -31.19
CA ALA A 163 5.27 -0.12 -31.45
C ALA A 163 6.56 0.75 -31.50
N GLY A 164 6.48 2.07 -31.31
CA GLY A 164 7.49 3.05 -31.71
C GLY A 164 8.67 3.31 -30.77
N ASN A 165 8.55 3.18 -29.45
CA ASN A 165 9.62 3.57 -28.52
C ASN A 165 10.08 2.40 -27.61
N ASN A 166 11.39 2.17 -27.55
CA ASN A 166 12.01 0.85 -27.29
C ASN A 166 12.36 0.48 -25.83
N ASP A 167 11.76 1.08 -24.79
CA ASP A 167 12.30 0.92 -23.41
C ASP A 167 11.28 0.62 -22.30
N GLY A 168 10.01 0.38 -22.62
CA GLY A 168 8.92 0.28 -21.65
C GLY A 168 8.36 -1.11 -21.38
N VAL A 169 7.74 -1.29 -20.20
CA VAL A 169 7.04 -2.53 -19.81
C VAL A 169 5.84 -2.86 -20.72
N GLY A 170 5.27 -1.86 -21.41
CA GLY A 170 4.14 -2.01 -22.33
C GLY A 170 4.38 -2.99 -23.48
N LYS A 171 5.62 -3.12 -23.98
CA LYS A 171 5.95 -4.10 -25.04
C LYS A 171 5.89 -5.56 -24.56
N LEU A 172 5.98 -5.82 -23.24
CA LEU A 172 5.76 -7.18 -22.69
C LEU A 172 4.27 -7.58 -22.69
N PHE A 173 3.36 -6.63 -22.93
CA PHE A 173 1.91 -6.87 -22.99
C PHE A 173 1.38 -7.05 -24.41
N ALA A 174 2.11 -6.59 -25.43
CA ALA A 174 1.71 -6.69 -26.83
C ALA A 174 1.80 -8.14 -27.35
N SER A 175 0.80 -8.59 -28.11
CA SER A 175 0.78 -9.91 -28.74
C SER A 175 1.76 -10.04 -29.91
N ASP A 176 2.03 -8.93 -30.59
CA ASP A 176 2.93 -8.87 -31.75
C ASP A 176 4.27 -8.24 -31.34
N ASN A 177 5.39 -8.89 -31.71
CA ASN A 177 6.78 -8.47 -31.44
C ASN A 177 7.31 -8.54 -29.99
N ALA A 178 6.62 -9.23 -29.06
CA ALA A 178 7.11 -9.40 -27.68
C ALA A 178 8.54 -10.00 -27.59
N VAL A 179 8.90 -10.90 -28.52
CA VAL A 179 10.20 -11.60 -28.54
C VAL A 179 11.39 -10.63 -28.71
N ALA A 180 11.26 -9.61 -29.57
CA ALA A 180 12.33 -8.64 -29.81
C ALA A 180 12.51 -7.65 -28.63
N ALA A 181 11.44 -7.39 -27.89
CA ALA A 181 11.48 -6.55 -26.69
C ALA A 181 12.13 -7.25 -25.50
N VAL A 182 11.92 -8.56 -25.34
CA VAL A 182 12.51 -9.37 -24.26
C VAL A 182 14.04 -9.41 -24.35
N ASN A 183 14.60 -9.56 -25.56
CA ASN A 183 16.05 -9.71 -25.76
C ASN A 183 16.89 -8.48 -25.36
N ASN A 184 16.25 -7.31 -25.19
CA ASN A 184 16.92 -6.06 -24.80
C ASN A 184 16.49 -5.56 -23.41
N ALA A 185 15.57 -6.25 -22.74
CA ALA A 185 15.04 -5.82 -21.45
C ALA A 185 15.96 -6.26 -20.30
N LYS A 186 16.15 -5.37 -19.32
CA LYS A 186 16.80 -5.74 -18.04
C LYS A 186 15.91 -6.72 -17.27
N ASP A 187 16.52 -7.61 -16.48
CA ASP A 187 15.80 -8.60 -15.65
C ASP A 187 14.69 -8.00 -14.79
N ALA A 188 14.91 -6.81 -14.22
CA ALA A 188 13.90 -6.10 -13.43
C ALA A 188 12.68 -5.68 -14.26
N VAL A 189 12.88 -5.25 -15.52
CA VAL A 189 11.78 -4.86 -16.43
C VAL A 189 10.97 -6.10 -16.84
N MET A 190 11.66 -7.22 -17.09
CA MET A 190 11.00 -8.50 -17.39
C MET A 190 10.19 -9.00 -16.18
N ALA A 191 10.76 -8.97 -14.98
CA ALA A 191 10.06 -9.37 -13.76
C ALA A 191 8.84 -8.49 -13.48
N GLY A 192 8.96 -7.17 -13.68
CA GLY A 192 7.84 -6.23 -13.58
C GLY A 192 6.74 -6.52 -14.60
N GLY A 193 7.10 -6.78 -15.86
CA GLY A 193 6.15 -7.19 -16.90
C GLY A 193 5.44 -8.50 -16.57
N ILE A 194 6.17 -9.51 -16.09
CA ILE A 194 5.60 -10.79 -15.64
C ILE A 194 4.62 -10.56 -14.50
N ALA A 195 5.00 -9.82 -13.46
CA ALA A 195 4.13 -9.55 -12.31
C ALA A 195 2.84 -8.83 -12.73
N LEU A 196 2.96 -7.76 -13.52
CA LEU A 196 1.82 -7.00 -14.02
C LEU A 196 0.91 -7.87 -14.91
N ARG A 197 1.47 -8.73 -15.78
CA ARG A 197 0.70 -9.66 -16.62
C ARG A 197 -0.02 -10.72 -15.80
N SER A 198 0.64 -11.21 -14.76
CA SER A 198 0.07 -12.15 -13.81
C SER A 198 -1.12 -11.57 -13.07
N MET A 199 -1.07 -10.31 -12.65
CA MET A 199 -2.14 -9.63 -11.92
C MET A 199 -3.28 -9.12 -12.81
N ALA A 200 -2.97 -8.67 -14.04
CA ALA A 200 -3.95 -8.05 -14.92
C ALA A 200 -5.12 -8.99 -15.30
N LYS A 201 -6.34 -8.45 -15.29
CA LYS A 201 -7.55 -9.16 -15.73
C LYS A 201 -7.37 -9.63 -17.18
N GLY A 202 -7.58 -10.92 -17.46
CA GLY A 202 -7.35 -11.50 -18.79
C GLY A 202 -5.88 -11.73 -19.18
N GLY A 203 -4.93 -11.31 -18.35
CA GLY A 203 -3.51 -11.56 -18.58
C GLY A 203 -3.19 -13.07 -18.60
N LYS A 204 -2.55 -13.52 -19.68
CA LYS A 204 -2.18 -14.92 -19.90
C LYS A 204 -0.85 -15.00 -20.67
N PHE A 205 -0.02 -15.98 -20.34
CA PHE A 205 1.26 -16.21 -21.00
C PHE A 205 1.09 -17.17 -22.18
N ALA A 206 1.81 -16.93 -23.27
CA ALA A 206 1.83 -17.86 -24.40
C ALA A 206 2.55 -19.17 -24.03
N ASN A 207 2.17 -20.26 -24.68
CA ASN A 207 2.85 -21.56 -24.56
C ASN A 207 3.30 -22.03 -25.95
N SER A 208 4.45 -22.69 -25.99
CA SER A 208 4.97 -23.30 -27.22
C SER A 208 4.23 -24.61 -27.50
N SER A 209 4.07 -24.92 -28.79
CA SER A 209 3.59 -26.23 -29.25
C SER A 209 4.68 -27.32 -29.16
N ASP A 210 5.96 -26.93 -29.07
CA ASP A 210 7.10 -27.84 -29.17
C ASP A 210 7.69 -28.26 -27.82
N ALA A 211 7.39 -27.52 -26.74
CA ALA A 211 7.79 -27.83 -25.38
C ALA A 211 6.81 -27.22 -24.38
N ASP A 212 6.36 -28.03 -23.40
CA ASP A 212 5.52 -27.52 -22.31
C ASP A 212 6.37 -26.68 -21.33
N VAL A 213 6.22 -25.36 -21.43
CA VAL A 213 6.89 -24.41 -20.53
C VAL A 213 6.00 -23.98 -19.37
N ALA A 214 4.81 -24.55 -19.23
CA ALA A 214 3.79 -24.06 -18.30
C ALA A 214 4.25 -24.05 -16.84
N ALA A 215 4.98 -25.09 -16.40
CA ALA A 215 5.49 -25.17 -15.03
C ALA A 215 6.50 -24.04 -14.72
N ALA A 216 7.43 -23.78 -15.64
CA ALA A 216 8.43 -22.72 -15.49
C ALA A 216 7.78 -21.33 -15.48
N VAL A 217 6.83 -21.09 -16.38
CA VAL A 217 6.09 -19.82 -16.47
C VAL A 217 5.24 -19.59 -15.21
N LYS A 218 4.55 -20.61 -14.71
CA LYS A 218 3.79 -20.54 -13.45
C LYS A 218 4.70 -20.19 -12.28
N GLY A 219 5.86 -20.85 -12.15
CA GLY A 219 6.83 -20.57 -11.09
C GLY A 219 7.36 -19.13 -11.15
N ALA A 220 7.73 -18.65 -12.34
CA ALA A 220 8.21 -17.28 -12.54
C ALA A 220 7.13 -16.24 -12.23
N ALA A 221 5.89 -16.48 -12.68
CA ALA A 221 4.73 -15.64 -12.39
C ALA A 221 4.47 -15.50 -10.89
N VAL A 222 4.38 -16.62 -10.18
CA VAL A 222 4.15 -16.64 -8.72
C VAL A 222 5.27 -15.92 -7.99
N SER A 223 6.54 -16.22 -8.33
CA SER A 223 7.69 -15.58 -7.69
C SER A 223 7.72 -14.06 -7.91
N ALA A 224 7.41 -13.59 -9.12
CA ALA A 224 7.37 -12.18 -9.45
C ALA A 224 6.26 -11.44 -8.68
N VAL A 225 5.06 -12.02 -8.61
CA VAL A 225 3.93 -11.44 -7.86
C VAL A 225 4.25 -11.37 -6.36
N ILE A 226 4.74 -12.47 -5.76
CA ILE A 226 5.08 -12.49 -4.33
C ILE A 226 6.12 -11.42 -4.00
N LYS A 227 7.23 -11.36 -4.75
CA LYS A 227 8.29 -10.36 -4.50
C LYS A 227 7.80 -8.93 -4.63
N ALA A 228 6.96 -8.65 -5.63
CA ALA A 228 6.41 -7.30 -5.83
C ALA A 228 5.49 -6.89 -4.66
N LEU A 229 4.58 -7.77 -4.25
CA LEU A 229 3.64 -7.50 -3.16
C LEU A 229 4.31 -7.46 -1.79
N ASP A 230 5.29 -8.32 -1.53
CA ASP A 230 6.08 -8.28 -0.28
C ASP A 230 6.84 -6.96 -0.16
N THR A 231 7.51 -6.55 -1.23
CA THR A 231 8.25 -5.27 -1.27
C THR A 231 7.31 -4.09 -1.04
N LEU A 232 6.16 -4.08 -1.72
CA LEU A 232 5.14 -3.05 -1.54
C LEU A 232 4.61 -3.02 -0.11
N THR A 233 4.30 -4.18 0.47
CA THR A 233 3.81 -4.30 1.85
C THR A 233 4.82 -3.75 2.86
N ILE A 234 6.11 -4.07 2.68
CA ILE A 234 7.19 -3.58 3.53
C ILE A 234 7.30 -2.05 3.41
N ALA A 235 7.20 -1.50 2.20
CA ALA A 235 7.31 -0.07 1.97
C ALA A 235 6.12 0.71 2.58
N ILE A 236 4.89 0.20 2.40
CA ILE A 236 3.68 0.73 3.05
C ILE A 236 3.87 0.76 4.57
N ARG A 237 4.29 -0.35 5.18
CA ARG A 237 4.52 -0.44 6.62
C ARG A 237 5.53 0.59 7.09
N LYS A 238 6.71 0.67 6.46
CA LYS A 238 7.75 1.64 6.84
C LYS A 238 7.25 3.09 6.78
N THR A 239 6.48 3.42 5.75
CA THR A 239 5.92 4.77 5.55
C THR A 239 4.92 5.10 6.65
N ILE A 240 4.01 4.17 6.96
CA ILE A 240 3.01 4.36 8.01
C ILE A 240 3.67 4.41 9.39
N ASP A 241 4.64 3.55 9.67
CA ASP A 241 5.39 3.55 10.94
C ASP A 241 6.08 4.90 11.20
N ALA A 242 6.69 5.50 10.17
CA ALA A 242 7.29 6.82 10.25
C ALA A 242 6.25 7.92 10.55
N GLY A 243 5.09 7.85 9.88
CA GLY A 243 3.96 8.74 10.14
C GLY A 243 3.41 8.61 11.56
N LEU A 244 3.17 7.38 12.02
CA LEU A 244 2.68 7.09 13.36
C LEU A 244 3.66 7.51 14.45
N LYS A 245 4.97 7.40 14.20
CA LYS A 245 5.99 7.94 15.10
C LYS A 245 5.84 9.46 15.27
N THR A 246 5.61 10.18 14.18
CA THR A 246 5.38 11.64 14.21
C THR A 246 4.12 11.99 14.99
N VAL A 247 3.02 11.23 14.80
CA VAL A 247 1.79 11.39 15.59
C VAL A 247 2.08 11.18 17.08
N LYS A 248 2.79 10.10 17.43
CA LYS A 248 3.15 9.80 18.83
C LYS A 248 3.98 10.94 19.46
N GLU A 249 4.92 11.51 18.72
CA GLU A 249 5.72 12.66 19.19
C GLU A 249 4.83 13.89 19.42
N ALA A 250 3.89 14.18 18.52
CA ALA A 250 2.93 15.27 18.66
C ALA A 250 1.97 15.09 19.84
N MET A 251 1.65 13.86 20.22
CA MET A 251 0.81 13.57 21.39
C MET A 251 1.53 13.92 22.71
N LYS A 252 2.88 14.02 22.69
CA LYS A 252 3.75 14.26 23.86
C LYS A 252 3.31 13.48 25.10
N ILE A 253 2.96 12.21 24.92
CA ILE A 253 2.68 11.32 26.05
C ILE A 253 4.03 10.94 26.67
N ASN A 254 4.56 11.81 27.53
CA ASN A 254 5.60 11.42 28.46
C ASN A 254 4.92 10.97 29.75
N ALA A 255 5.22 9.76 30.22
CA ALA A 255 4.76 9.25 31.51
C ALA A 255 5.23 10.11 32.72
N ASN A 256 6.12 11.09 32.47
CA ASN A 256 6.71 11.99 33.47
C ASN A 256 6.18 13.43 33.39
N ASP A 257 5.32 13.77 32.42
CA ASP A 257 4.80 15.14 32.33
C ASP A 257 3.81 15.37 33.48
N THR A 258 4.14 16.36 34.32
CA THR A 258 3.30 16.77 35.44
C THR A 258 1.97 17.29 34.89
N PRO A 259 0.81 16.93 35.46
CA PRO A 259 -0.48 17.39 34.95
C PRO A 259 -0.49 18.92 34.90
N ILE A 260 -0.65 19.49 33.70
CA ILE A 260 -1.03 20.89 33.53
C ILE A 260 -2.29 21.15 34.36
N THR A 261 -2.12 21.99 35.36
CA THR A 261 -3.20 22.40 36.24
C THR A 261 -4.06 23.43 35.48
N PRO A 262 -5.41 23.41 35.61
CA PRO A 262 -6.31 24.29 34.86
C PRO A 262 -6.10 25.82 35.02
N GLU A 263 -5.19 26.26 35.90
CA GLU A 263 -5.01 27.67 36.23
C GLU A 263 -4.22 28.48 35.21
N GLN A 264 -3.58 27.85 34.21
CA GLN A 264 -2.67 28.57 33.30
C GLN A 264 -3.34 29.28 32.12
N SER A 265 -4.68 29.25 32.03
CA SER A 265 -5.46 29.90 30.95
C SER A 265 -6.22 31.17 31.37
N ALA A 266 -6.09 31.64 32.62
CA ALA A 266 -6.73 32.90 33.02
C ALA A 266 -5.87 34.10 32.56
N PRO A 267 -6.44 35.11 31.87
CA PRO A 267 -5.72 36.34 31.58
C PRO A 267 -5.34 36.99 32.92
N LYS A 268 -4.07 37.36 33.08
CA LYS A 268 -3.62 38.19 34.20
C LYS A 268 -4.46 39.47 34.22
N GLY A 269 -5.42 39.56 35.12
CA GLY A 269 -6.14 40.79 35.39
C GLY A 269 -5.14 41.82 35.90
N THR A 270 -4.90 42.86 35.11
CA THR A 270 -4.13 44.03 35.53
C THR A 270 -5.04 44.84 36.47
N THR A 271 -4.75 44.79 37.77
CA THR A 271 -5.28 45.74 38.75
C THR A 271 -4.32 46.93 38.85
N ASN A 272 -4.74 48.06 38.29
CA ASN A 272 -4.79 49.41 38.90
C ASN A 272 -4.90 50.49 37.83
#